data_AF-A0A956K7B7-F1
#
_entry.id   AF-A0A956K7B7-F1
#
_cell.length_a   1.000
_cell.length_b   1.000
_cell.length_c   1.000
_cell.angle_alpha   90.00
_cell.angle_beta   90.00
_cell.angle_gamma   90.00
#
_symmetry.space_group_name_H-M   'P 1'
#
loop_
_entity.id
_entity.type
_entity.pdbx_description
1 polymer ?
#
loop_
_entity_poly.entity_id
_entity_poly.type
_entity_poly.pdbx_seq_one_letter_code
_entity_poly.pdbx_strand_id
1 'polypeptide(L)'
;GTPLFSGGNNPLSRLGSCVAEDWLPPSNALADINAKGCPVPCNPTWGSSDVQDVCGSSAACCQVRPLETKDCVFDPALGDGGCWRPVTGDDIVGLGGLDATDWASTAHATHQDPSGISCQLFAQGVPADVLDKNGLTTQDVLLACYHRLSVANQHGYCVFGVNVCPMAAPSFIDACEQINLDESRSGC
;
A
#
# COMPACT_ATOMS: atom_id res chain seq x y z
N GLY A 1 -7.61 14.24 18.95
CA GLY A 1 -8.27 12.95 18.64
C GLY A 1 -7.29 11.82 18.80
N THR A 2 -7.75 10.59 18.94
CA THR A 2 -6.91 9.38 18.97
C THR A 2 -6.19 9.21 17.61
N PRO A 3 -4.85 9.10 17.56
CA PRO A 3 -4.13 8.98 16.29
C PRO A 3 -4.60 7.78 15.47
N LEU A 4 -4.68 7.95 14.14
CA LEU A 4 -5.20 6.92 13.24
C LEU A 4 -4.46 5.59 13.39
N PHE A 5 -3.13 5.64 13.58
CA PHE A 5 -2.26 4.49 13.81
C PHE A 5 -1.89 4.32 15.30
N SER A 6 -2.91 4.15 16.15
CA SER A 6 -2.72 3.89 17.58
C SER A 6 -3.40 2.59 18.00
N GLY A 7 -2.93 1.96 19.08
CA GLY A 7 -3.54 0.74 19.63
C GLY A 7 -5.03 0.88 19.94
N GLY A 8 -5.49 2.09 20.30
CA GLY A 8 -6.92 2.37 20.50
C GLY A 8 -7.76 2.28 19.22
N ASN A 9 -7.15 2.45 18.06
CA ASN A 9 -7.78 2.31 16.74
C ASN A 9 -7.45 0.97 16.05
N ASN A 10 -6.67 0.08 16.69
CA ASN A 10 -6.38 -1.25 16.13
C ASN A 10 -7.61 -2.05 15.68
N PRO A 11 -8.76 -2.03 16.39
CA PRO A 11 -9.98 -2.71 15.93
C PRO A 11 -10.57 -2.16 14.63
N LEU A 12 -10.20 -0.94 14.24
CA LEU A 12 -10.63 -0.32 12.97
C LEU A 12 -9.79 -0.80 11.80
N SER A 13 -8.62 -1.40 12.06
CA SER A 13 -7.79 -1.99 11.03
C SER A 13 -8.10 -3.48 10.88
N ARG A 14 -8.37 -3.91 9.65
CA ARG A 14 -8.44 -5.35 9.31
C ARG A 14 -7.06 -5.95 9.03
N LEU A 15 -6.03 -5.10 9.02
CA LEU A 15 -4.68 -5.44 8.65
C LEU A 15 -3.71 -4.87 9.69
N GLY A 16 -2.76 -5.69 10.10
CA GLY A 16 -1.75 -5.31 11.07
C GLY A 16 -0.83 -6.49 11.27
N SER A 17 0.41 -6.21 11.65
CA SER A 17 1.35 -7.26 12.02
C SER A 17 1.74 -7.04 13.47
N CYS A 18 1.58 -8.07 14.28
CA CYS A 18 2.20 -8.11 15.59
C CYS A 18 3.71 -8.25 15.36
N VAL A 19 4.48 -7.36 15.97
CA VAL A 19 5.93 -7.51 16.03
C VAL A 19 6.34 -7.82 17.46
N ALA A 20 7.45 -8.52 17.64
CA ALA A 20 8.00 -8.72 18.96
C ALA A 20 8.48 -7.36 19.51
N GLU A 21 8.23 -7.08 20.80
CA GLU A 21 8.57 -5.80 21.44
C GLU A 21 10.08 -5.52 21.45
N ASP A 22 10.90 -6.55 21.32
CA ASP A 22 12.36 -6.49 21.25
C ASP A 22 12.90 -6.41 19.81
N TRP A 23 12.05 -6.54 18.79
CA TRP A 23 12.45 -6.48 17.39
C TRP A 23 12.86 -5.07 16.94
N LEU A 24 12.30 -4.04 17.59
CA LEU A 24 12.61 -2.63 17.32
C LEU A 24 13.07 -1.93 18.61
N PRO A 25 14.24 -1.26 18.59
CA PRO A 25 14.65 -0.40 19.70
C PRO A 25 13.55 0.62 20.01
N PRO A 26 13.26 0.93 21.29
CA PRO A 26 12.21 1.90 21.64
C PRO A 26 12.40 3.29 21.04
N SER A 27 13.64 3.68 20.71
CA SER A 27 13.95 4.94 20.01
C SER A 27 13.47 4.97 18.55
N ASN A 28 13.16 3.80 17.99
CA ASN A 28 12.88 3.56 16.58
C ASN A 28 11.45 3.03 16.36
N ALA A 29 10.73 2.73 17.45
CA ALA A 29 9.33 2.39 17.44
C ALA A 29 8.46 3.66 17.52
N LEU A 30 7.16 3.52 17.24
CA LEU A 30 6.21 4.61 17.46
C LEU A 30 6.23 5.08 18.92
N ALA A 31 6.33 6.39 19.12
CA ALA A 31 6.41 7.02 20.44
C ALA A 31 5.05 7.25 21.11
N ASP A 32 3.94 7.06 20.36
CA ASP A 32 2.58 7.23 20.89
C ASP A 32 2.32 6.24 22.04
N ILE A 33 1.70 6.72 23.11
CA ILE A 33 1.46 5.91 24.32
C ILE A 33 0.64 4.66 24.05
N ASN A 34 -0.19 4.67 23.01
CA ASN A 34 -1.03 3.53 22.61
C ASN A 34 -0.40 2.71 21.47
N ALA A 35 0.72 3.14 20.88
CA ALA A 35 1.44 2.40 19.82
C ALA A 35 2.90 2.12 20.20
N LYS A 36 3.23 2.27 21.48
CA LYS A 36 4.60 2.14 21.98
C LYS A 36 5.14 0.74 21.67
N GLY A 37 6.28 0.68 21.00
CA GLY A 37 6.91 -0.58 20.58
C GLY A 37 6.42 -1.11 19.24
N CYS A 38 5.42 -0.49 18.61
CA CYS A 38 4.99 -0.84 17.25
C CYS A 38 5.97 -0.29 16.21
N PRO A 39 6.14 -0.97 15.06
CA PRO A 39 6.94 -0.46 13.97
C PRO A 39 6.29 0.76 13.35
N VAL A 40 7.12 1.61 12.75
CA VAL A 40 6.65 2.71 11.92
C VAL A 40 6.16 2.14 10.58
N PRO A 41 4.86 2.28 10.25
CA PRO A 41 4.34 1.86 8.96
C PRO A 41 4.89 2.75 7.85
N CYS A 42 5.15 2.15 6.69
CA CYS A 42 5.65 2.84 5.50
C CYS A 42 5.15 2.12 4.24
N ASN A 43 5.32 2.75 3.07
CA ASN A 43 5.02 2.12 1.79
C ASN A 43 6.34 1.76 1.06
N PRO A 44 6.60 0.47 0.78
CA PRO A 44 7.81 0.03 0.09
C PRO A 44 7.96 0.57 -1.34
N THR A 45 6.89 1.07 -1.95
CA THR A 45 6.91 1.64 -3.31
C THR A 45 7.22 3.14 -3.33
N TRP A 46 7.37 3.79 -2.17
CA TRP A 46 7.72 5.20 -2.07
C TRP A 46 9.13 5.50 -2.58
N GLY A 47 9.33 6.76 -2.98
CA GLY A 47 10.66 7.28 -3.30
C GLY A 47 11.56 7.32 -2.06
N SER A 48 12.88 7.34 -2.28
CA SER A 48 13.87 7.33 -1.20
C SER A 48 13.73 8.52 -0.23
N SER A 49 13.29 9.69 -0.72
CA SER A 49 13.03 10.87 0.11
C SER A 49 11.88 10.63 1.09
N ASP A 50 10.75 10.10 0.62
CA ASP A 50 9.57 9.85 1.46
C ASP A 50 9.87 8.75 2.49
N VAL A 51 10.62 7.72 2.08
CA VAL A 51 11.12 6.69 3.00
C VAL A 51 12.03 7.32 4.05
N GLN A 52 12.95 8.21 3.68
CA GLN A 52 13.83 8.88 4.62
C GLN A 52 13.05 9.77 5.60
N ASP A 53 12.03 10.47 5.12
CA ASP A 53 11.20 11.36 5.96
C ASP A 53 10.37 10.56 6.98
N VAL A 54 9.90 9.36 6.62
CA VAL A 54 9.06 8.53 7.50
C VAL A 54 9.89 7.57 8.37
N CYS A 55 10.87 6.89 7.79
CA CYS A 55 11.67 5.86 8.45
C CYS A 55 12.98 6.39 9.05
N GLY A 56 13.43 7.57 8.64
CA GLY A 56 14.75 8.10 8.97
C GLY A 56 15.84 7.56 8.04
N SER A 57 17.02 8.18 8.12
CA SER A 57 18.14 7.94 7.20
C SER A 57 18.85 6.59 7.36
N SER A 58 18.51 5.80 8.37
CA SER A 58 19.17 4.52 8.71
C SER A 58 18.24 3.31 8.66
N ALA A 59 17.07 3.47 8.03
CA ALA A 59 16.09 2.42 7.85
C ALA A 59 15.69 2.27 6.39
N ALA A 60 15.28 1.05 6.03
CA ALA A 60 14.62 0.76 4.78
C ALA A 60 13.13 0.49 5.03
N CYS A 61 12.26 0.86 4.09
CA CYS A 61 10.87 0.45 4.13
C CYS A 61 10.72 -0.94 3.53
N CYS A 62 10.50 -1.96 4.36
CA CYS A 62 10.40 -3.34 3.89
C CYS A 62 8.95 -3.81 3.88
N GLN A 63 8.56 -4.38 2.75
CA GLN A 63 7.30 -5.11 2.62
C GLN A 63 7.21 -6.19 3.71
N VAL A 64 6.00 -6.43 4.21
CA VAL A 64 5.79 -7.36 5.33
C VAL A 64 5.42 -8.75 4.87
N ARG A 65 4.75 -8.85 3.71
CA ARG A 65 4.29 -10.10 3.13
C ARG A 65 4.52 -10.10 1.63
N PRO A 66 5.07 -11.17 1.04
CA PRO A 66 5.22 -11.26 -0.40
C PRO A 66 3.88 -11.19 -1.10
N LEU A 67 3.90 -10.77 -2.36
CA LEU A 67 2.72 -10.84 -3.22
C LEU A 67 2.34 -12.30 -3.47
N GLU A 68 1.04 -12.56 -3.49
CA GLU A 68 0.47 -13.81 -3.97
C GLU A 68 -0.15 -13.59 -5.36
N THR A 69 -0.43 -14.66 -6.10
CA THR A 69 -1.08 -14.60 -7.42
C THR A 69 -2.38 -13.77 -7.41
N LYS A 70 -3.14 -13.81 -6.30
CA LYS A 70 -4.37 -13.04 -6.13
C LYS A 70 -4.15 -11.52 -5.97
N ASP A 71 -2.92 -11.08 -5.75
CA ASP A 71 -2.56 -9.67 -5.61
C ASP A 71 -2.09 -9.08 -6.95
N CYS A 72 -2.19 -9.84 -8.04
CA CYS A 72 -1.76 -9.45 -9.38
C CYS A 72 -2.95 -9.12 -10.28
N VAL A 73 -2.74 -8.13 -11.15
CA VAL A 73 -3.66 -7.72 -12.19
C VAL A 73 -2.95 -7.64 -13.53
N PHE A 74 -3.66 -8.00 -14.60
CA PHE A 74 -3.16 -7.87 -15.95
C PHE A 74 -3.37 -6.45 -16.47
N ASP A 75 -2.28 -5.75 -16.77
CA ASP A 75 -2.29 -4.41 -17.33
C ASP A 75 -1.89 -4.42 -18.81
N PRO A 76 -2.85 -4.24 -19.74
CA PRO A 76 -2.57 -4.27 -21.18
C PRO A 76 -1.76 -3.08 -21.66
N ALA A 77 -1.58 -2.02 -20.86
CA ALA A 77 -0.82 -0.84 -21.22
C ALA A 77 0.69 -0.98 -20.94
N LEU A 78 1.12 -2.05 -20.27
CA LEU A 78 2.52 -2.32 -19.92
C LEU A 78 3.17 -3.33 -20.88
N GLY A 79 4.48 -3.22 -21.06
CA GLY A 79 5.27 -4.11 -21.92
C GLY A 79 4.80 -4.15 -23.38
N ASP A 80 5.25 -5.17 -24.11
CA ASP A 80 4.98 -5.28 -25.56
C ASP A 80 3.58 -5.86 -25.86
N GLY A 81 2.93 -6.47 -24.86
CA GLY A 81 1.65 -7.17 -25.00
C GLY A 81 0.84 -7.28 -23.71
N GLY A 82 1.07 -6.35 -22.77
CA GLY A 82 0.51 -6.35 -21.43
C GLY A 82 1.36 -7.15 -20.43
N CYS A 83 1.38 -6.70 -19.18
CA CYS A 83 2.11 -7.31 -18.08
C CYS A 83 1.23 -7.52 -16.86
N TRP A 84 1.48 -8.59 -16.12
CA TRP A 84 0.99 -8.74 -14.76
C TRP A 84 1.78 -7.82 -13.83
N ARG A 85 1.06 -7.05 -13.03
CA ARG A 85 1.65 -6.18 -12.01
C ARG A 85 0.86 -6.29 -10.71
N PRO A 86 1.41 -5.82 -9.60
CA PRO A 86 0.65 -5.74 -8.37
C PRO A 86 -0.57 -4.84 -8.56
N VAL A 87 -1.69 -5.23 -7.95
CA VAL A 87 -2.90 -4.40 -7.88
C VAL A 87 -2.57 -3.08 -7.17
N THR A 88 -3.30 -2.03 -7.46
CA THR A 88 -3.24 -0.74 -6.78
C THR A 88 -4.66 -0.25 -6.55
N GLY A 89 -4.84 0.74 -5.66
CA GLY A 89 -6.18 1.31 -5.48
C GLY A 89 -6.74 1.98 -6.73
N ASP A 90 -5.90 2.35 -7.70
CA ASP A 90 -6.34 2.90 -8.99
C ASP A 90 -7.09 1.85 -9.84
N ASP A 91 -6.86 0.57 -9.58
CA ASP A 91 -7.55 -0.50 -10.30
C ASP A 91 -9.06 -0.57 -9.97
N ILE A 92 -9.53 0.16 -8.94
CA ILE A 92 -10.96 0.29 -8.57
C ILE A 92 -11.75 1.01 -9.65
N VAL A 93 -11.13 1.97 -10.35
CA VAL A 93 -11.78 2.69 -11.46
C VAL A 93 -11.62 1.95 -12.80
N GLY A 94 -10.94 0.79 -12.78
CA GLY A 94 -10.65 -0.03 -13.94
C GLY A 94 -9.49 0.49 -14.79
N LEU A 95 -9.02 -0.35 -15.71
CA LEU A 95 -7.95 -0.04 -16.65
C LEU A 95 -8.52 0.46 -17.97
N GLY A 96 -8.98 1.72 -17.98
CA GLY A 96 -9.56 2.34 -19.18
C GLY A 96 -10.93 1.78 -19.55
N GLY A 97 -11.74 1.40 -18.56
CA GLY A 97 -13.09 0.83 -18.75
C GLY A 97 -13.14 -0.69 -18.82
N LEU A 98 -12.01 -1.37 -18.63
CA LEU A 98 -11.95 -2.79 -18.29
C LEU A 98 -11.93 -2.92 -16.78
N ASP A 99 -12.81 -3.76 -16.23
CA ASP A 99 -12.71 -4.19 -14.83
C ASP A 99 -11.36 -4.92 -14.70
N ALA A 100 -10.40 -4.24 -14.09
CA ALA A 100 -9.02 -4.72 -13.97
C ALA A 100 -8.98 -5.99 -13.12
N THR A 101 -9.90 -6.08 -12.16
CA THR A 101 -10.17 -7.29 -11.40
C THR A 101 -11.67 -7.38 -11.17
N ASP A 102 -12.18 -8.58 -10.89
CA ASP A 102 -13.61 -8.77 -10.57
C ASP A 102 -14.02 -8.11 -9.24
N TRP A 103 -13.06 -7.52 -8.49
CA TRP A 103 -13.23 -6.91 -7.17
C TRP A 103 -14.25 -7.64 -6.27
N ALA A 104 -14.29 -8.98 -6.37
CA ALA A 104 -15.25 -9.78 -5.62
C ALA A 104 -14.81 -9.80 -4.16
N SER A 105 -15.77 -9.72 -3.23
CA SER A 105 -15.53 -9.56 -1.78
C SER A 105 -14.48 -10.50 -1.18
N THR A 106 -14.27 -11.65 -1.84
CA THR A 106 -13.38 -12.75 -1.45
C THR A 106 -12.12 -12.91 -2.30
N ALA A 107 -11.93 -12.16 -3.39
CA ALA A 107 -10.86 -12.39 -4.38
C ALA A 107 -9.51 -11.75 -3.99
N HIS A 108 -9.53 -10.62 -3.29
CA HIS A 108 -8.32 -9.90 -2.89
C HIS A 108 -8.23 -9.77 -1.37
N ALA A 109 -7.03 -9.98 -0.79
CA ALA A 109 -6.83 -9.83 0.66
C ALA A 109 -6.85 -8.35 1.11
N THR A 110 -6.73 -7.43 0.16
CA THR A 110 -6.50 -5.99 0.36
C THR A 110 -7.77 -5.17 0.13
N HIS A 111 -8.91 -5.84 0.20
CA HIS A 111 -10.23 -5.37 -0.21
C HIS A 111 -10.81 -4.31 0.73
N GLN A 112 -10.16 -3.15 0.78
CA GLN A 112 -10.51 -2.07 1.69
C GLN A 112 -11.73 -1.28 1.19
N ASP A 113 -11.95 -1.21 -0.14
CA ASP A 113 -13.14 -0.55 -0.74
C ASP A 113 -13.51 -1.09 -2.15
N PRO A 114 -14.10 -2.30 -2.26
CA PRO A 114 -14.39 -3.02 -3.52
C PRO A 114 -14.98 -2.22 -4.68
N SER A 115 -15.85 -1.27 -4.35
CA SER A 115 -16.66 -0.50 -5.28
C SER A 115 -16.31 0.99 -5.24
N GLY A 116 -15.27 1.34 -4.48
CA GLY A 116 -14.89 2.71 -4.23
C GLY A 116 -15.93 3.54 -3.48
N ILE A 117 -17.01 2.93 -2.96
CA ILE A 117 -18.14 3.64 -2.33
C ILE A 117 -17.67 4.37 -1.07
N SER A 118 -16.81 3.76 -0.27
CA SER A 118 -16.33 4.36 0.98
C SER A 118 -15.47 5.59 0.69
N CYS A 119 -14.59 5.51 -0.31
CA CYS A 119 -13.79 6.64 -0.77
C CYS A 119 -14.65 7.73 -1.43
N GLN A 120 -15.71 7.36 -2.17
CA GLN A 120 -16.68 8.33 -2.70
C GLN A 120 -17.39 9.08 -1.58
N LEU A 121 -17.90 8.36 -0.57
CA LEU A 121 -18.55 8.97 0.59
C LEU A 121 -17.58 9.85 1.40
N PHE A 122 -16.34 9.40 1.57
CA PHE A 122 -15.30 10.18 2.23
C PHE A 122 -15.01 11.48 1.48
N ALA A 123 -14.76 11.39 0.17
CA ALA A 123 -14.46 12.56 -0.68
C ALA A 123 -15.63 13.55 -0.72
N GLN A 124 -16.87 13.07 -0.81
CA GLN A 124 -18.09 13.90 -0.75
C GLN A 124 -18.31 14.55 0.62
N GLY A 125 -17.82 13.92 1.69
CA GLY A 125 -17.92 14.43 3.05
C GLY A 125 -16.92 15.53 3.40
N VAL A 126 -15.92 15.80 2.54
CA VAL A 126 -14.94 16.87 2.78
C VAL A 126 -15.60 18.23 2.57
N PRO A 127 -15.59 19.14 3.57
CA PRO A 127 -16.18 20.47 3.44
C PRO A 127 -15.55 21.28 2.31
N ALA A 128 -16.37 22.04 1.57
CA ALA A 128 -15.92 22.83 0.42
C ALA A 128 -14.85 23.87 0.78
N ASP A 129 -14.93 24.48 1.97
CA ASP A 129 -13.94 25.44 2.45
C ASP A 129 -12.55 24.81 2.67
N VAL A 130 -12.51 23.52 3.05
CA VAL A 130 -11.26 22.76 3.17
C VAL A 130 -10.69 22.48 1.78
N LEU A 131 -11.53 22.12 0.82
CA LEU A 131 -11.12 21.88 -0.57
C LEU A 131 -10.53 23.15 -1.20
N ASP A 132 -11.29 24.25 -1.17
CA ASP A 132 -10.92 25.53 -1.76
C ASP A 132 -9.61 26.07 -1.18
N LYS A 133 -9.44 26.00 0.15
CA LYS A 133 -8.23 26.48 0.83
C LYS A 133 -6.97 25.73 0.40
N ASN A 134 -7.10 24.46 0.03
CA ASN A 134 -5.97 23.63 -0.39
C ASN A 134 -5.85 23.52 -1.92
N GLY A 135 -6.73 24.19 -2.69
CA GLY A 135 -6.75 24.10 -4.15
C GLY A 135 -7.06 22.70 -4.66
N LEU A 136 -7.86 21.94 -3.91
CA LEU A 136 -8.25 20.56 -4.22
C LEU A 136 -9.69 20.52 -4.70
N THR A 137 -10.01 19.52 -5.52
CA THR A 137 -11.38 19.14 -5.88
C THR A 137 -11.80 17.88 -5.13
N THR A 138 -13.10 17.59 -5.11
CA THR A 138 -13.61 16.30 -4.62
C THR A 138 -12.98 15.13 -5.38
N GLN A 139 -12.70 15.30 -6.68
CA GLN A 139 -12.06 14.27 -7.49
C GLN A 139 -10.61 14.03 -7.04
N ASP A 140 -9.87 15.07 -6.68
CA ASP A 140 -8.50 14.92 -6.17
C ASP A 140 -8.48 14.15 -4.85
N VAL A 141 -9.45 14.43 -3.96
CA VAL A 141 -9.60 13.68 -2.71
C VAL A 141 -10.00 12.23 -2.97
N LEU A 142 -10.87 11.99 -3.95
CA LEU A 142 -11.27 10.63 -4.33
C LEU A 142 -10.07 9.82 -4.84
N LEU A 143 -9.31 10.38 -5.78
CA LEU A 143 -8.10 9.74 -6.31
C LEU A 143 -7.05 9.54 -5.21
N ALA A 144 -6.86 10.53 -4.32
CA ALA A 144 -5.99 10.38 -3.17
C ALA A 144 -6.46 9.27 -2.22
N CYS A 145 -7.77 9.10 -2.05
CA CYS A 145 -8.33 8.00 -1.26
C CYS A 145 -8.02 6.65 -1.90
N TYR A 146 -8.28 6.50 -3.20
CA TYR A 146 -7.93 5.29 -3.95
C TYR A 146 -6.44 4.98 -3.87
N HIS A 147 -5.55 5.95 -4.11
CA HIS A 147 -4.11 5.75 -3.95
C HIS A 147 -3.68 5.29 -2.55
N ARG A 148 -4.47 5.57 -1.51
CA ARG A 148 -4.20 5.12 -0.13
C ARG A 148 -4.74 3.73 0.17
N LEU A 149 -5.68 3.23 -0.64
CA LEU A 149 -6.09 1.84 -0.60
C LEU A 149 -4.91 1.01 -1.12
N SER A 150 -4.29 0.32 -0.19
CA SER A 150 -2.99 -0.30 -0.38
C SER A 150 -3.15 -1.80 -0.55
N VAL A 151 -2.38 -2.37 -1.48
CA VAL A 151 -2.23 -3.82 -1.56
C VAL A 151 -0.95 -4.30 -0.86
N ALA A 152 -0.71 -5.61 -0.86
CA ALA A 152 0.39 -6.23 -0.14
C ALA A 152 1.77 -5.62 -0.45
N ASN A 153 2.06 -5.18 -1.69
CA ASN A 153 3.35 -4.51 -1.99
C ASN A 153 3.48 -3.09 -1.42
N GLN A 154 2.37 -2.47 -1.01
CA GLN A 154 2.36 -1.15 -0.39
C GLN A 154 2.31 -1.22 1.14
N HIS A 155 2.30 -2.43 1.71
CA HIS A 155 2.29 -2.65 3.16
C HIS A 155 3.70 -2.97 3.62
N GLY A 156 4.35 -1.99 4.26
CA GLY A 156 5.68 -2.12 4.82
C GLY A 156 5.83 -1.57 6.23
N TYR A 157 6.97 -1.90 6.83
CA TYR A 157 7.45 -1.26 8.06
C TYR A 157 8.90 -0.83 7.90
N CYS A 158 9.27 0.22 8.63
CA CYS A 158 10.64 0.68 8.69
C CYS A 158 11.51 -0.36 9.43
N VAL A 159 12.49 -0.92 8.73
CA VAL A 159 13.44 -1.90 9.25
C VAL A 159 14.83 -1.26 9.32
N PHE A 160 15.46 -1.37 10.49
CA PHE A 160 16.78 -0.79 10.76
C PHE A 160 17.88 -1.81 10.57
N GLY A 161 19.07 -1.35 10.17
CA GLY A 161 20.25 -2.21 10.04
C GLY A 161 20.22 -3.16 8.84
N VAL A 162 19.29 -2.94 7.89
CA VAL A 162 19.23 -3.65 6.61
C VAL A 162 19.61 -2.69 5.48
N ASN A 163 20.46 -3.16 4.56
CA ASN A 163 20.82 -2.39 3.37
C ASN A 163 19.85 -2.66 2.20
N VAL A 164 19.20 -3.83 2.19
CA VAL A 164 18.24 -4.26 1.17
C VAL A 164 17.16 -5.08 1.85
N CYS A 165 15.89 -4.78 1.57
CA CYS A 165 14.77 -5.57 2.04
C CYS A 165 14.73 -6.92 1.30
N PRO A 166 14.40 -8.04 1.96
CA PRO A 166 14.39 -9.36 1.31
C PRO A 166 13.56 -9.42 0.02
N MET A 167 12.39 -8.77 0.00
CA MET A 167 11.49 -8.69 -1.16
C MET A 167 11.87 -7.61 -2.19
N ALA A 168 12.87 -6.80 -1.89
CA ALA A 168 13.45 -5.83 -2.85
C ALA A 168 14.84 -6.30 -3.34
N ALA A 169 15.26 -7.51 -2.98
CA ALA A 169 16.51 -8.06 -3.44
C ALA A 169 16.43 -8.35 -4.96
N PRO A 170 17.47 -8.06 -5.76
CA PRO A 170 17.42 -8.27 -7.22
C PRO A 170 17.14 -9.71 -7.68
N SER A 171 17.32 -10.69 -6.80
CA SER A 171 17.04 -12.10 -7.07
C SER A 171 15.66 -12.56 -6.60
N PHE A 172 14.89 -11.67 -5.97
CA PHE A 172 13.54 -11.98 -5.53
C PHE A 172 12.60 -11.78 -6.70
N ILE A 173 11.94 -12.87 -7.11
CA ILE A 173 10.89 -12.86 -8.13
C ILE A 173 9.56 -12.88 -7.38
N ASP A 174 8.76 -11.84 -7.54
CA ASP A 174 7.44 -11.79 -6.94
C ASP A 174 6.41 -12.61 -7.73
N ALA A 175 5.22 -12.83 -7.16
CA ALA A 175 4.21 -13.66 -7.80
C ALA A 175 3.74 -13.10 -9.17
N CYS A 176 3.71 -11.78 -9.35
CA CYS A 176 3.27 -11.17 -10.61
C CYS A 176 4.37 -11.30 -11.68
N GLU A 177 5.63 -11.10 -11.29
CA GLU A 177 6.78 -11.37 -12.16
C GLU A 177 6.86 -12.85 -12.55
N GLN A 178 6.61 -13.77 -11.62
CA GLN A 178 6.57 -15.20 -11.92
C GLN A 178 5.51 -15.53 -12.98
N ILE A 179 4.32 -14.92 -12.90
CA ILE A 179 3.29 -15.12 -13.93
C ILE A 179 3.75 -14.57 -15.29
N ASN A 180 4.41 -13.40 -15.32
CA ASN A 180 4.97 -12.87 -16.56
C ASN A 180 5.98 -13.83 -17.20
N LEU A 181 6.86 -14.44 -16.39
CA LEU A 181 7.83 -15.43 -16.85
C LEU A 181 7.16 -16.69 -17.37
N ASP A 182 6.19 -17.23 -16.63
CA ASP A 182 5.44 -18.45 -17.00
C ASP A 182 4.66 -18.25 -18.31
N GLU A 183 4.11 -17.06 -18.52
CA GLU A 183 3.40 -16.67 -19.75
C GLU A 183 4.33 -16.17 -20.87
N SER A 184 5.65 -16.15 -20.65
CA SER A 184 6.65 -15.65 -21.60
C SER A 184 6.38 -14.22 -22.10
N ARG A 185 5.93 -13.34 -21.19
CA ARG A 185 5.70 -11.93 -21.49
C ARG A 185 7.01 -11.16 -21.56
N SER A 186 7.08 -10.16 -22.45
CA SER A 186 8.26 -9.30 -22.66
C SER A 186 7.93 -7.83 -22.42
N GLY A 187 8.95 -7.07 -22.00
CA GLY A 187 8.80 -5.64 -21.69
C GLY A 187 8.13 -5.38 -20.33
N CYS A 188 7.94 -6.43 -19.55
CA CYS A 188 7.77 -6.38 -18.09
C CYS A 188 9.17 -6.28 -17.46
#